data_AF-A0A4S3J192-F1
#
_entry.id   AF-A0A4S3J192-F1
#
_cell.length_a   1.000
_cell.length_b   1.000
_cell.length_c   1.000
_cell.angle_alpha   90.00
_cell.angle_beta   90.00
_cell.angle_gamma   90.00
#
_symmetry.space_group_name_H-M   'P 1'
#
loop_
_entity.id
_entity.type
_entity.pdbx_description
1 polymer ?
#
loop_
_entity_poly.entity_id
_entity_poly.type
_entity_poly.pdbx_seq_one_letter_code
_entity_poly.pdbx_strand_id
1 'polypeptide(L)'
;MARISLFNHLQPFSSRQHRRPIPLKDQKNDPMATPNNDGLVFYPAFCYKASPTHFSWVKMAALDVHRLKRRPEFGDQSTLFYLNHPIRFVSVMGIIIARTEYPRLTILTVDDSSGATVDVIVHKSETILDVSSATTTPRPAAAGGGGDIQSPWATPHVAATCRSSAVDITRLVPGSVSQIKGTLTVFRATVQLQLERVFPVRDTNAEMRFLDQRCRFLVEVLSTPWILTDEEVTQLRLEADEEEEKIEEEQERSRRRQRKRSKREEKDQQQIQKLWEHEERRRAKEAMVCKDAGVKTMREIQKRQASMDR
;
A
#
# COMPACT_ATOMS: atom_id res chain seq x y z
N MET A 1 5.12 -53.90 -42.02
CA MET A 1 5.70 -54.22 -40.70
C MET A 1 4.95 -53.46 -39.62
N ALA A 2 4.46 -54.19 -38.62
CA ALA A 2 3.80 -53.80 -37.36
C ALA A 2 2.50 -52.95 -37.41
N ARG A 3 1.35 -53.68 -37.43
CA ARG A 3 0.05 -53.28 -36.84
C ARG A 3 0.10 -53.49 -35.33
N ILE A 4 -0.47 -52.59 -34.51
CA ILE A 4 -1.18 -52.96 -33.26
C ILE A 4 -2.35 -51.99 -33.04
N SER A 5 -3.56 -52.57 -33.09
CA SER A 5 -4.83 -52.06 -32.55
C SER A 5 -4.79 -52.15 -31.03
N LEU A 6 -5.48 -51.27 -30.29
CA LEU A 6 -6.18 -51.68 -29.07
C LEU A 6 -7.29 -50.69 -28.68
N PHE A 7 -8.41 -51.31 -28.33
CA PHE A 7 -9.73 -50.81 -27.95
C PHE A 7 -9.81 -50.58 -26.42
N ASN A 8 -10.90 -49.94 -25.97
CA ASN A 8 -11.40 -49.85 -24.58
C ASN A 8 -10.65 -48.87 -23.66
N HIS A 9 -11.26 -48.15 -22.72
CA HIS A 9 -12.57 -48.29 -22.08
C HIS A 9 -13.03 -46.95 -21.47
N LEU A 10 -14.28 -46.56 -21.69
CA LEU A 10 -14.99 -45.52 -20.94
C LEU A 10 -15.46 -46.09 -19.59
N GLN A 11 -15.15 -45.41 -18.49
CA GLN A 11 -15.91 -45.51 -17.24
C GLN A 11 -16.24 -44.12 -16.68
N PRO A 12 -17.48 -43.89 -16.20
CA PRO A 12 -17.91 -42.63 -15.62
C PRO A 12 -17.67 -42.61 -14.10
N PHE A 13 -16.91 -41.64 -13.60
CA PHE A 13 -16.84 -41.38 -12.16
C PHE A 13 -17.98 -40.44 -11.76
N SER A 14 -19.06 -41.04 -11.28
CA SER A 14 -20.05 -40.42 -10.42
C SER A 14 -19.42 -40.15 -9.05
N SER A 15 -19.37 -38.89 -8.63
CA SER A 15 -19.30 -38.56 -7.21
C SER A 15 -20.25 -37.42 -6.89
N ARG A 16 -21.45 -37.80 -6.45
CA ARG A 16 -22.33 -36.94 -5.64
C ARG A 16 -21.57 -36.59 -4.36
N GLN A 17 -20.89 -35.44 -4.34
CA GLN A 17 -20.51 -34.85 -3.07
C GLN A 17 -21.75 -34.22 -2.44
N HIS A 18 -22.25 -34.86 -1.39
CA HIS A 18 -23.19 -34.28 -0.45
C HIS A 18 -22.61 -32.96 0.06
N ARG A 19 -23.28 -31.84 -0.25
CA ARG A 19 -23.04 -30.57 0.43
C ARG A 19 -23.37 -30.79 1.91
N ARG A 20 -22.33 -30.84 2.75
CA ARG A 20 -22.50 -30.69 4.19
C ARG A 20 -23.05 -29.28 4.43
N PRO A 21 -24.08 -29.11 5.29
CA PRO A 21 -24.51 -27.78 5.69
C PRO A 21 -23.33 -27.08 6.38
N ILE A 22 -23.07 -25.85 5.99
CA ILE A 22 -22.15 -24.96 6.67
C ILE A 22 -22.75 -24.73 8.07
N PRO A 23 -22.02 -24.99 9.16
CA PRO A 23 -22.53 -24.67 10.49
C PRO A 23 -22.70 -23.16 10.57
N LEU A 24 -23.90 -22.70 10.98
CA LEU A 24 -24.13 -21.31 11.33
C LEU A 24 -23.00 -20.90 12.28
N LYS A 25 -22.24 -19.87 11.89
CA LYS A 25 -21.28 -19.25 12.80
C LYS A 25 -22.06 -18.88 14.06
N ASP A 26 -21.64 -19.43 15.19
CA ASP A 26 -22.02 -18.94 16.50
C ASP A 26 -21.95 -17.42 16.47
N GLN A 27 -23.05 -16.78 16.88
CA GLN A 27 -23.06 -15.37 17.25
C GLN A 27 -21.97 -15.21 18.32
N LYS A 28 -20.80 -14.79 17.87
CA LYS A 28 -19.75 -14.30 18.75
C LYS A 28 -20.40 -13.10 19.45
N ASN A 29 -20.66 -13.25 20.75
CA ASN A 29 -20.91 -12.11 21.61
C ASN A 29 -19.72 -11.18 21.42
N ASP A 30 -19.87 -10.17 20.56
CA ASP A 30 -18.93 -9.06 20.51
C ASP A 30 -18.87 -8.50 21.93
N PRO A 31 -17.67 -8.35 22.51
CA PRO A 31 -17.55 -7.90 23.88
C PRO A 31 -18.20 -6.51 23.96
N MET A 32 -19.38 -6.48 24.59
CA MET A 32 -20.01 -5.25 25.06
C MET A 32 -18.96 -4.44 25.82
N ALA A 33 -18.98 -3.13 25.62
CA ALA A 33 -18.43 -2.10 26.50
C ALA A 33 -17.94 -2.65 27.85
N THR A 34 -16.68 -3.10 27.92
CA THR A 34 -16.14 -3.69 29.15
C THR A 34 -15.58 -2.56 30.02
N PRO A 35 -16.11 -2.34 31.23
CA PRO A 35 -15.49 -1.40 32.15
C PRO A 35 -14.14 -1.95 32.59
N ASN A 36 -13.08 -1.18 32.39
CA ASN A 36 -11.73 -1.54 32.83
C ASN A 36 -11.50 -1.15 34.31
N ASN A 37 -10.35 -1.52 34.88
CA ASN A 37 -9.88 -1.14 36.22
C ASN A 37 -9.95 0.38 36.52
N ASP A 38 -9.93 1.22 35.48
CA ASP A 38 -10.04 2.68 35.56
C ASP A 38 -11.50 3.19 35.48
N GLY A 39 -12.50 2.30 35.42
CA GLY A 39 -13.92 2.64 35.28
C GLY A 39 -14.35 3.14 33.89
N LEU A 40 -13.44 3.12 32.91
CA LEU A 40 -13.69 3.59 31.55
C LEU A 40 -14.30 2.50 30.67
N VAL A 41 -15.29 2.88 29.87
CA VAL A 41 -15.93 2.06 28.85
C VAL A 41 -15.18 2.21 27.52
N PHE A 42 -14.80 1.09 26.91
CA PHE A 42 -14.20 1.08 25.58
C PHE A 42 -15.20 0.56 24.56
N TYR A 43 -15.39 1.32 23.48
CA TYR A 43 -16.37 1.00 22.43
C TYR A 43 -15.74 0.17 21.30
N PRO A 44 -16.48 -0.76 20.68
CA PRO A 44 -16.02 -1.53 19.52
C PRO A 44 -15.65 -0.66 18.31
N ALA A 45 -14.90 -1.23 17.36
CA ALA A 45 -14.42 -0.52 16.18
C ALA A 45 -15.52 0.10 15.30
N PHE A 46 -16.71 -0.51 15.23
CA PHE A 46 -17.84 0.05 14.49
C PHE A 46 -18.33 1.40 15.06
N CYS A 47 -18.03 1.70 16.33
CA CYS A 47 -18.33 2.98 16.95
C CYS A 47 -17.31 4.08 16.63
N TYR A 48 -16.15 3.75 16.07
CA TYR A 48 -15.05 4.71 15.91
C TYR A 48 -15.39 5.87 14.97
N LYS A 49 -16.39 5.74 14.09
CA LYS A 49 -16.92 6.84 13.28
C LYS A 49 -17.50 7.99 14.11
N ALA A 50 -18.02 7.70 15.31
CA ALA A 50 -18.53 8.70 16.24
C ALA A 50 -17.44 9.29 17.14
N SER A 51 -16.23 8.72 17.12
CA SER A 51 -15.12 9.24 17.91
C SER A 51 -14.56 10.51 17.27
N PRO A 52 -14.34 11.60 18.05
CA PRO A 52 -13.72 12.81 17.54
C PRO A 52 -12.23 12.62 17.17
N THR A 53 -11.61 11.53 17.60
CA THR A 53 -10.15 11.31 17.48
C THR A 53 -9.75 10.28 16.43
N HIS A 54 -10.61 9.31 16.10
CA HIS A 54 -10.17 8.15 15.31
C HIS A 54 -9.76 8.49 13.87
N PHE A 55 -10.54 9.36 13.22
CA PHE A 55 -10.34 9.75 11.82
C PHE A 55 -9.78 11.18 11.66
N SER A 56 -9.27 11.77 12.74
CA SER A 56 -8.75 13.14 12.77
C SER A 56 -7.26 13.17 13.08
N TRP A 57 -6.56 14.21 12.63
CA TRP A 57 -5.17 14.46 13.01
C TRP A 57 -5.14 15.07 14.41
N VAL A 58 -5.07 14.21 15.42
CA VAL A 58 -5.07 14.63 16.82
C VAL A 58 -3.80 15.42 17.10
N LYS A 59 -3.95 16.69 17.46
CA LYS A 59 -2.82 17.54 17.86
C LYS A 59 -2.42 17.16 19.26
N MET A 60 -1.22 16.60 19.43
CA MET A 60 -0.76 16.11 20.72
C MET A 60 0.65 16.63 21.02
N ALA A 61 0.97 16.66 22.31
CA ALA A 61 2.32 16.89 22.76
C ALA A 61 3.11 15.57 22.72
N ALA A 62 4.44 15.64 22.56
CA ALA A 62 5.28 14.44 22.55
C ALA A 62 5.13 13.64 23.86
N LEU A 63 5.02 14.32 25.01
CA LEU A 63 4.72 13.70 26.29
C LEU A 63 3.41 12.89 26.27
N ASP A 64 2.35 13.45 25.69
CA ASP A 64 1.04 12.79 25.65
C ASP A 64 0.98 11.64 24.63
N VAL A 65 1.79 11.70 23.57
CA VAL A 65 1.98 10.57 22.64
C VAL A 65 2.52 9.35 23.38
N HIS A 66 3.46 9.53 24.31
CA HIS A 66 4.00 8.42 25.12
C HIS A 66 3.04 7.91 26.19
N ARG A 67 2.00 8.67 26.53
CA ARG A 67 0.94 8.23 27.45
C ARG A 67 -0.09 7.33 26.79
N LEU A 68 -0.07 7.23 25.45
CA LEU A 68 -0.99 6.39 24.70
C LEU A 68 -0.81 4.92 25.07
N LYS A 69 -1.91 4.25 25.38
CA LYS A 69 -1.92 2.86 25.80
C LYS A 69 -2.41 1.97 24.67
N ARG A 70 -1.69 0.88 24.43
CA ARG A 70 -2.19 -0.21 23.58
C ARG A 70 -3.14 -1.09 24.38
N ARG A 71 -4.21 -1.52 23.74
CA ARG A 71 -5.20 -2.45 24.30
C ARG A 71 -5.25 -3.71 23.43
N PRO A 72 -4.80 -4.88 23.94
CA PRO A 72 -4.80 -6.12 23.17
C PRO A 72 -6.18 -6.55 22.71
N GLU A 73 -7.23 -6.16 23.44
CA GLU A 73 -8.62 -6.50 23.15
C GLU A 73 -9.09 -5.96 21.79
N PHE A 74 -8.48 -4.87 21.31
CA PHE A 74 -8.91 -4.15 20.11
C PHE A 74 -8.20 -4.56 18.82
N GLY A 75 -7.32 -5.57 18.85
CA GLY A 75 -6.74 -6.27 17.67
C GLY A 75 -5.82 -5.45 16.77
N ASP A 76 -6.17 -4.21 16.47
CA ASP A 76 -5.49 -3.29 15.58
C ASP A 76 -4.20 -2.79 16.21
N GLN A 77 -3.07 -3.09 15.57
CA GLN A 77 -1.75 -2.70 16.08
C GLN A 77 -1.49 -1.18 15.99
N SER A 78 -2.28 -0.47 15.18
CA SER A 78 -2.12 0.95 14.88
C SER A 78 -3.06 1.87 15.67
N THR A 79 -3.98 1.30 16.46
CA THR A 79 -4.90 2.08 17.31
C THR A 79 -4.41 2.05 18.74
N LEU A 80 -4.09 3.23 19.28
CA LEU A 80 -3.76 3.42 20.69
C LEU A 80 -4.84 4.28 21.35
N PHE A 81 -4.85 4.28 22.69
CA PHE A 81 -5.89 4.96 23.45
C PHE A 81 -5.33 6.02 24.37
N TYR A 82 -5.95 7.20 24.34
CA TYR A 82 -5.83 8.22 25.39
C TYR A 82 -7.12 8.20 26.19
N LEU A 83 -7.07 7.87 27.48
CA LEU A 83 -8.25 7.43 28.23
C LEU A 83 -8.93 6.27 27.47
N ASN A 84 -10.14 6.51 26.96
CA ASN A 84 -10.90 5.61 26.09
C ASN A 84 -11.12 6.14 24.66
N HIS A 85 -10.45 7.24 24.28
CA HIS A 85 -10.46 7.75 22.90
C HIS A 85 -9.56 6.90 22.00
N PRO A 86 -10.07 6.32 20.91
CA PRO A 86 -9.24 5.62 19.93
C PRO A 86 -8.48 6.62 19.05
N ILE A 87 -7.16 6.50 19.01
CA ILE A 87 -6.25 7.41 18.29
C ILE A 87 -5.39 6.59 17.33
N ARG A 88 -5.38 7.03 16.07
CA ARG A 88 -4.59 6.42 14.99
C ARG A 88 -3.65 7.41 14.33
N PHE A 89 -4.06 8.67 14.23
CA PHE A 89 -3.34 9.72 13.53
C PHE A 89 -3.01 10.87 14.48
N VAL A 90 -1.73 11.24 14.52
CA VAL A 90 -1.26 12.33 15.37
C VAL A 90 -0.56 13.39 14.53
N SER A 91 -0.76 14.64 14.92
CA SER A 91 0.04 15.78 14.49
C SER A 91 0.85 16.29 15.67
N VAL A 92 2.17 16.32 15.51
CA VAL A 92 3.10 17.01 16.43
C VAL A 92 3.74 18.19 15.72
N MET A 93 4.19 19.18 16.47
CA MET A 93 4.99 20.29 15.95
C MET A 93 6.12 20.53 16.94
N GLY A 94 7.34 20.61 16.42
CA GLY A 94 8.51 20.82 17.25
C GLY A 94 9.77 21.01 16.42
N ILE A 95 10.87 21.21 17.13
CA ILE A 95 12.21 21.31 16.57
C ILE A 95 12.73 19.90 16.33
N ILE A 96 13.29 19.65 15.16
CA ILE A 96 14.04 18.42 14.90
C ILE A 96 15.38 18.55 15.62
N ILE A 97 15.66 17.67 16.58
CA ILE A 97 16.90 17.70 17.36
C ILE A 97 17.92 16.67 16.89
N ALA A 98 17.47 15.61 16.22
CA ALA A 98 18.34 14.57 15.68
C ALA A 98 17.78 14.02 14.37
N ARG A 99 18.69 13.62 13.49
CA ARG A 99 18.41 12.88 12.26
C ARG A 99 19.40 11.72 12.14
N THR A 100 18.89 10.51 12.16
CA THR A 100 19.69 9.29 12.06
C THR A 100 19.30 8.53 10.81
N GLU A 101 20.27 8.31 9.93
CA GLU A 101 20.04 7.60 8.67
C GLU A 101 20.36 6.11 8.81
N TYR A 102 19.41 5.27 8.43
CA TYR A 102 19.59 3.84 8.26
C TYR A 102 19.38 3.44 6.80
N PRO A 103 19.80 2.23 6.38
CA PRO A 103 19.61 1.78 4.99
C PRO A 103 18.16 1.79 4.53
N ARG A 104 17.22 1.37 5.39
CA ARG A 104 15.79 1.21 5.04
C ARG A 104 14.89 2.33 5.55
N LEU A 105 15.39 3.17 6.45
CA LEU A 105 14.60 4.22 7.09
C LEU A 105 15.47 5.37 7.56
N THR A 106 14.85 6.51 7.85
CA THR A 106 15.46 7.65 8.54
C THR A 106 14.66 7.91 9.80
N ILE A 107 15.32 8.12 10.93
CA ILE A 107 14.68 8.48 12.20
C ILE A 107 14.93 9.96 12.44
N LEU A 108 13.85 10.71 12.68
CA LEU A 108 13.91 12.10 13.11
C LEU A 108 13.44 12.15 14.57
N THR A 109 14.21 12.74 15.46
CA THR A 109 13.77 12.99 16.83
C THR A 109 13.27 14.43 16.93
N VAL A 110 12.04 14.60 17.41
CA VAL A 110 11.35 15.88 17.50
C VAL A 110 11.13 16.24 18.96
N ASP A 111 11.49 17.48 19.31
CA ASP A 111 11.26 18.08 20.63
C ASP A 111 10.24 19.23 20.51
N ASP A 112 9.14 19.13 21.25
CA ASP A 112 8.09 20.15 21.33
C ASP A 112 8.05 20.87 22.69
N SER A 113 9.12 20.69 23.49
CA SER A 113 9.28 21.26 24.84
C SER A 113 8.21 20.84 25.84
N SER A 114 7.46 19.77 25.58
CA SER A 114 6.44 19.23 26.50
C SER A 114 7.01 18.37 27.63
N GLY A 115 8.33 18.16 27.65
CA GLY A 115 9.05 17.32 28.62
C GLY A 115 9.37 15.91 28.12
N ALA A 116 9.08 15.61 26.84
CA ALA A 116 9.53 14.39 26.16
C ALA A 116 9.79 14.67 24.68
N THR A 117 10.51 13.77 24.01
CA THR A 117 10.75 13.82 22.56
C THR A 117 10.05 12.66 21.88
N VAL A 118 9.70 12.80 20.60
CA VAL A 118 9.08 11.71 19.82
C VAL A 118 9.94 11.35 18.62
N ASP A 119 10.09 10.04 18.39
CA ASP A 119 10.77 9.53 17.21
C ASP A 119 9.79 9.40 16.04
N VAL A 120 10.19 9.94 14.90
CA VAL A 120 9.47 9.93 13.63
C VAL A 120 10.24 9.07 12.64
N ILE A 121 9.62 7.96 12.24
CA ILE A 121 10.17 6.98 11.30
C ILE A 121 9.74 7.35 9.88
N VAL A 122 10.74 7.55 9.01
CA VAL A 122 10.56 7.81 7.59
C VAL A 122 11.08 6.61 6.80
N HIS A 123 10.21 5.92 6.07
CA HIS A 123 10.63 4.78 5.25
C HIS A 123 11.29 5.24 3.95
N LYS A 124 12.30 4.49 3.50
CA LYS A 124 12.91 4.64 2.16
C LYS A 124 12.25 3.63 1.22
N SER A 125 12.04 4.00 -0.04
CA SER A 125 11.58 3.06 -1.05
C SER A 125 12.63 1.97 -1.25
N GLU A 126 12.26 0.71 -1.23
CA GLU A 126 13.14 -0.33 -1.72
C GLU A 126 13.17 -0.26 -3.26
N THR A 127 14.10 0.53 -3.79
CA THR A 127 14.54 0.29 -5.16
C THR A 127 15.27 -1.04 -5.11
N ILE A 128 14.68 -2.10 -5.67
CA ILE A 128 15.38 -3.35 -5.93
C ILE A 128 16.57 -2.97 -6.81
N LEU A 129 17.76 -2.93 -6.22
CA LEU A 129 19.00 -2.78 -6.98
C LEU A 129 19.21 -4.11 -7.71
N ASP A 130 18.70 -4.21 -8.94
CA ASP A 130 19.19 -5.20 -9.89
C ASP A 130 20.66 -4.87 -10.17
N VAL A 131 21.54 -5.58 -9.47
CA VAL A 131 22.98 -5.63 -9.75
C VAL A 131 23.16 -6.37 -11.07
N SER A 132 22.95 -5.70 -12.19
CA SER A 132 23.30 -6.18 -13.53
C SER A 132 23.33 -5.02 -14.54
N SER A 133 24.28 -4.09 -14.39
CA SER A 133 25.00 -3.52 -15.54
C SER A 133 26.13 -2.61 -15.07
N ALA A 134 27.29 -3.23 -14.80
CA ALA A 134 28.56 -2.55 -15.06
C ALA A 134 28.76 -2.46 -16.59
N THR A 135 29.66 -1.56 -17.03
CA THR A 135 30.01 -1.16 -18.43
C THR A 135 29.21 0.09 -18.85
N THR A 136 29.74 1.31 -19.01
CA THR A 136 31.06 1.78 -19.49
C THR A 136 31.28 3.27 -19.14
N THR A 137 32.54 3.70 -19.19
CA THR A 137 33.25 4.97 -18.87
C THR A 137 32.77 6.32 -19.50
N PRO A 138 33.31 7.49 -19.05
CA PRO A 138 32.65 8.81 -19.03
C PRO A 138 33.03 9.77 -20.18
N ARG A 139 32.25 10.85 -20.36
CA ARG A 139 32.56 11.99 -21.26
C ARG A 139 32.50 13.32 -20.48
N PRO A 140 33.49 14.21 -20.59
CA PRO A 140 33.48 15.51 -19.92
C PRO A 140 32.88 16.61 -20.83
N ALA A 141 32.08 17.51 -20.25
CA ALA A 141 31.79 18.82 -20.80
C ALA A 141 31.43 19.77 -19.65
N ALA A 142 31.88 21.02 -19.78
CA ALA A 142 32.17 21.94 -18.70
C ALA A 142 31.01 22.89 -18.32
N ALA A 143 31.05 23.29 -17.05
CA ALA A 143 30.74 24.58 -16.43
C ALA A 143 29.46 25.35 -16.80
N GLY A 144 28.63 25.61 -15.77
CA GLY A 144 27.85 26.84 -15.67
C GLY A 144 26.49 26.71 -14.98
N GLY A 145 26.46 26.77 -13.64
CA GLY A 145 25.22 26.98 -12.87
C GLY A 145 25.23 26.24 -11.54
N GLY A 146 25.33 26.97 -10.43
CA GLY A 146 25.24 26.41 -9.08
C GLY A 146 23.87 25.77 -8.86
N GLY A 147 23.81 24.45 -9.01
CA GLY A 147 22.67 23.61 -8.72
C GLY A 147 23.06 22.60 -7.66
N ASP A 148 22.20 22.46 -6.65
CA ASP A 148 22.32 21.54 -5.53
C ASP A 148 22.93 20.19 -5.93
N ILE A 149 23.92 19.76 -5.16
CA ILE A 149 24.52 18.43 -5.23
C ILE A 149 23.48 17.42 -4.70
N GLN A 150 22.46 17.12 -5.49
CA GLN A 150 21.64 15.93 -5.27
C GLN A 150 22.35 14.74 -5.92
N SER A 151 22.90 13.86 -5.08
CA SER A 151 23.44 12.58 -5.51
C SER A 151 22.37 11.80 -6.31
N PRO A 152 22.69 11.29 -7.51
CA PRO A 152 21.79 10.43 -8.30
C PRO A 152 21.39 9.11 -7.60
N TRP A 153 21.93 8.85 -6.41
CA TRP A 153 21.71 7.64 -5.61
C TRP A 153 20.86 7.84 -4.36
N ALA A 154 20.25 9.02 -4.17
CA ALA A 154 19.40 9.27 -3.02
C ALA A 154 18.10 8.44 -3.13
N THR A 155 18.00 7.37 -2.34
CA THR A 155 16.80 6.54 -2.25
C THR A 155 15.61 7.40 -1.80
N PRO A 156 14.51 7.47 -2.57
CA PRO A 156 13.40 8.35 -2.23
C PRO A 156 12.66 7.84 -0.99
N HIS A 157 12.21 8.77 -0.15
CA HIS A 157 11.42 8.46 1.04
C HIS A 157 9.94 8.35 0.70
N VAL A 158 9.20 7.49 1.41
CA VAL A 158 7.79 7.18 1.13
C VAL A 158 6.93 7.34 2.37
N ALA A 159 5.67 7.74 2.18
CA ALA A 159 4.68 7.80 3.26
C ALA A 159 4.34 6.38 3.76
N ALA A 160 4.05 6.26 5.04
CA ALA A 160 3.89 4.94 5.67
C ALA A 160 2.64 4.18 5.20
N THR A 161 1.50 4.85 5.09
CA THR A 161 0.23 4.25 4.63
C THR A 161 0.18 4.16 3.10
N CYS A 162 0.80 5.11 2.39
CA CYS A 162 0.89 5.11 0.93
C CYS A 162 2.35 5.04 0.49
N ARG A 163 2.90 3.81 0.42
CA ARG A 163 4.29 3.58 0.00
C ARG A 163 4.60 4.00 -1.45
N SER A 164 3.59 4.43 -2.20
CA SER A 164 3.71 4.97 -3.55
C SER A 164 3.85 6.49 -3.58
N SER A 165 3.55 7.21 -2.49
CA SER A 165 3.73 8.66 -2.43
C SER A 165 5.09 9.02 -1.85
N ALA A 166 5.91 9.69 -2.64
CA ALA A 166 7.19 10.21 -2.22
C ALA A 166 7.01 11.37 -1.22
N VAL A 167 7.85 11.41 -0.19
CA VAL A 167 7.88 12.46 0.83
C VAL A 167 9.25 13.13 0.81
N ASP A 168 9.31 14.42 0.50
CA ASP A 168 10.56 15.18 0.56
C ASP A 168 10.90 15.53 2.01
N ILE A 169 12.01 14.97 2.51
CA ILE A 169 12.54 15.25 3.85
C ILE A 169 13.85 16.05 3.82
N THR A 170 14.24 16.60 2.67
CA THR A 170 15.53 17.31 2.50
C THR A 170 15.70 18.44 3.50
N ARG A 171 14.60 19.15 3.80
CA ARG A 171 14.57 20.28 4.74
C ARG A 171 14.47 19.89 6.21
N LEU A 172 14.27 18.60 6.51
CA LEU A 172 14.14 18.08 7.87
C LEU A 172 15.53 17.79 8.44
N VAL A 173 16.22 18.87 8.79
CA VAL A 173 17.55 18.83 9.40
C VAL A 173 17.47 19.27 10.86
N PRO A 174 18.43 18.86 11.72
CA PRO A 174 18.49 19.35 13.08
C PRO A 174 18.45 20.89 13.15
N GLY A 175 17.63 21.43 14.06
CA GLY A 175 17.35 22.86 14.22
C GLY A 175 16.14 23.37 13.41
N SER A 176 15.61 22.60 12.46
CA SER A 176 14.41 23.00 11.72
C SER A 176 13.12 22.72 12.51
N VAL A 177 12.16 23.64 12.44
CA VAL A 177 10.82 23.47 13.03
C VAL A 177 9.86 22.93 11.97
N SER A 178 9.11 21.88 12.31
CA SER A 178 8.16 21.29 11.37
C SER A 178 6.93 20.74 12.08
N GLN A 179 5.78 20.89 11.45
CA GLN A 179 4.58 20.15 11.80
C GLN A 179 4.63 18.81 11.08
N ILE A 180 4.61 17.74 11.87
CA ILE A 180 4.71 16.37 11.40
C ILE A 180 3.39 15.67 11.69
N LYS A 181 2.85 15.04 10.65
CA LYS A 181 1.64 14.22 10.72
C LYS A 181 2.02 12.78 10.43
N GLY A 182 1.67 11.89 11.35
CA GLY A 182 2.02 10.47 11.25
C GLY A 182 1.00 9.52 11.85
N THR A 183 1.12 8.26 11.45
CA THR A 183 0.41 7.14 12.08
C THR A 183 1.19 6.63 13.28
N LEU A 184 0.51 6.04 14.26
CA LEU A 184 1.13 5.55 15.48
C LEU A 184 1.67 4.12 15.30
N THR A 185 2.84 3.88 15.87
CA THR A 185 3.44 2.55 16.02
C THR A 185 4.11 2.41 17.38
N VAL A 186 4.37 1.16 17.79
CA VAL A 186 5.08 0.88 19.04
C VAL A 186 6.30 0.04 18.73
N PHE A 187 7.47 0.51 19.13
CA PHE A 187 8.73 -0.23 19.04
C PHE A 187 9.40 -0.27 20.40
N ARG A 188 9.72 -1.49 20.87
CA ARG A 188 10.34 -1.71 22.19
C ARG A 188 9.61 -0.95 23.32
N ALA A 189 8.29 -1.09 23.36
CA ALA A 189 7.39 -0.43 24.33
C ALA A 189 7.37 1.11 24.27
N THR A 190 7.99 1.74 23.27
CA THR A 190 7.96 3.19 23.06
C THR A 190 7.08 3.52 21.87
N VAL A 191 6.24 4.55 21.99
CA VAL A 191 5.39 5.03 20.91
C VAL A 191 6.23 5.85 19.94
N GLN A 192 6.10 5.55 18.64
CA GLN A 192 6.78 6.23 17.55
C GLN A 192 5.77 6.63 16.48
N LEU A 193 6.09 7.68 15.72
CA LEU A 193 5.28 8.17 14.61
C LEU A 193 5.85 7.65 13.30
N GLN A 194 5.02 7.07 12.44
CA GLN A 194 5.39 6.81 11.06
C GLN A 194 4.97 8.00 10.19
N LEU A 195 5.91 8.60 9.46
CA LEU A 195 5.68 9.83 8.71
C LEU A 195 4.66 9.62 7.57
N GLU A 196 3.63 10.47 7.54
CA GLU A 196 2.67 10.55 6.44
C GLU A 196 2.80 11.87 5.69
N ARG A 197 2.86 12.98 6.43
CA ARG A 197 2.96 14.34 5.85
C ARG A 197 3.81 15.23 6.75
N VAL A 198 4.52 16.16 6.13
CA VAL A 198 5.30 17.19 6.83
C VAL A 198 4.99 18.56 6.27
N PHE A 199 4.97 19.56 7.15
CA PHE A 199 4.78 20.96 6.82
C PHE A 199 5.88 21.77 7.53
N PRO A 200 6.81 22.40 6.79
CA PRO A 200 7.82 23.26 7.41
C PRO A 200 7.16 24.48 8.04
N VAL A 201 7.55 24.81 9.26
CA VAL A 201 7.03 25.95 10.02
C VAL A 201 8.10 27.04 10.00
N ARG A 202 7.73 28.25 9.60
CA ARG A 202 8.69 29.35 9.38
C ARG A 202 8.61 30.46 10.42
N ASP A 203 7.46 30.61 11.06
CA ASP A 203 7.17 31.71 11.96
C ASP A 203 6.61 31.23 13.30
N THR A 204 7.01 31.92 14.34
CA THR A 204 6.54 31.66 15.71
C THR A 204 5.02 31.82 15.84
N ASN A 205 4.39 32.63 14.99
CA ASN A 205 2.93 32.75 14.98
C ASN A 205 2.24 31.43 14.60
N ALA A 206 2.76 30.67 13.63
CA ALA A 206 2.22 29.36 13.31
C ALA A 206 2.46 28.36 14.44
N GLU A 207 3.60 28.43 15.12
CA GLU A 207 3.88 27.63 16.32
C GLU A 207 2.87 27.90 17.43
N MET A 208 2.64 29.17 17.75
CA MET A 208 1.69 29.58 18.79
C MET A 208 0.25 29.19 18.46
N ARG A 209 -0.16 29.28 17.18
CA ARG A 209 -1.50 28.82 16.74
C ARG A 209 -1.65 27.32 16.89
N PHE A 210 -0.62 26.55 16.57
CA PHE A 210 -0.67 25.10 16.73
C PHE A 210 -0.72 24.72 18.21
N LEU A 211 0.09 25.39 19.05
CA LEU A 211 0.09 25.21 20.49
C LEU A 211 -1.28 25.49 21.10
N ASP A 212 -1.91 26.61 20.73
CA ASP A 212 -3.26 26.96 21.18
C ASP A 212 -4.28 25.88 20.80
N GLN A 213 -4.29 25.46 19.53
CA GLN A 213 -5.18 24.40 19.05
C GLN A 213 -4.93 23.06 19.76
N ARG A 214 -3.68 22.72 20.05
CA ARG A 214 -3.30 21.52 20.80
C ARG A 214 -3.83 21.57 22.23
N CYS A 215 -3.58 22.68 22.94
CA CYS A 215 -4.03 22.87 24.32
C CYS A 215 -5.56 22.83 24.42
N ARG A 216 -6.25 23.51 23.50
CA ARG A 216 -7.71 23.49 23.41
C ARG A 216 -8.23 22.07 23.20
N PHE A 217 -7.66 21.33 22.24
CA PHE A 217 -8.08 19.95 21.96
C PHE A 217 -7.82 19.01 23.15
N LEU A 218 -6.70 19.17 23.85
CA LEU A 218 -6.38 18.41 25.05
C LEU A 218 -7.45 18.61 26.14
N VAL A 219 -7.82 19.87 26.42
CA VAL A 219 -8.77 20.20 27.49
C VAL A 219 -10.20 19.82 27.10
N GLU A 220 -10.64 20.16 25.89
CA GLU A 220 -12.04 19.98 25.46
C GLU A 220 -12.36 18.51 25.11
N VAL A 221 -11.40 17.76 24.55
CA VAL A 221 -11.64 16.42 24.01
C VAL A 221 -10.89 15.34 24.79
N LEU A 222 -9.56 15.41 24.85
CA LEU A 222 -8.76 14.28 25.35
C LEU A 222 -8.82 14.11 26.88
N SER A 223 -9.05 15.19 27.62
CA SER A 223 -9.14 15.17 29.09
C SER A 223 -10.50 14.66 29.60
N THR A 224 -11.48 14.57 28.72
CA THR A 224 -12.84 14.12 29.01
C THR A 224 -13.04 12.70 28.46
N PRO A 225 -13.55 11.74 29.24
CA PRO A 225 -13.88 10.42 28.71
C PRO A 225 -14.84 10.49 27.53
N TRP A 226 -14.60 9.68 26.50
CA TRP A 226 -15.53 9.50 25.39
C TRP A 226 -16.73 8.68 25.87
N ILE A 227 -17.95 9.19 25.71
CA ILE A 227 -19.16 8.49 26.13
C ILE A 227 -20.14 8.52 24.96
N LEU A 228 -20.72 7.37 24.68
CA LEU A 228 -21.84 7.17 23.77
C LEU A 228 -23.02 6.61 24.56
N THR A 229 -24.21 7.08 24.23
CA THR A 229 -25.48 6.54 24.71
C THR A 229 -25.76 5.17 24.10
N ASP A 230 -26.55 4.35 24.77
CA ASP A 230 -26.93 3.03 24.25
C ASP A 230 -27.68 3.16 22.91
N GLU A 231 -28.49 4.21 22.74
CA GLU A 231 -29.19 4.53 21.49
C GLU A 231 -28.19 4.78 20.36
N GLU A 232 -27.18 5.65 20.58
CA GLU A 232 -26.12 5.89 19.60
C GLU A 232 -25.36 4.61 19.26
N VAL A 233 -25.01 3.78 20.25
CA VAL A 233 -24.30 2.51 20.00
C VAL A 233 -25.14 1.57 19.13
N THR A 234 -26.45 1.45 19.40
CA THR A 234 -27.35 0.62 18.58
C THR A 234 -27.48 1.14 17.16
N GLN A 235 -27.60 2.46 16.98
CA GLN A 235 -27.65 3.07 15.66
C GLN A 235 -26.35 2.84 14.88
N LEU A 236 -25.19 3.06 15.51
CA LEU A 236 -23.89 2.87 14.88
C LEU A 236 -23.69 1.41 14.44
N ARG A 237 -24.22 0.46 15.21
CA ARG A 237 -24.22 -0.97 14.86
C ARG A 237 -25.09 -1.27 13.65
N LEU A 238 -26.34 -0.80 13.63
CA LEU A 238 -27.23 -0.98 12.46
C LEU A 238 -26.62 -0.39 11.19
N GLU A 239 -26.07 0.82 11.28
CA GLU A 239 -25.40 1.46 10.16
C GLU A 239 -24.15 0.68 9.69
N ALA A 240 -23.41 0.03 10.61
CA ALA A 240 -22.27 -0.80 10.26
C ALA A 240 -22.70 -2.09 9.55
N ASP A 241 -23.77 -2.75 10.01
CA ASP A 241 -24.33 -3.94 9.37
C ASP A 241 -24.83 -3.62 7.95
N GLU A 242 -25.50 -2.47 7.76
CA GLU A 242 -25.93 -2.00 6.43
C GLU A 242 -24.75 -1.67 5.50
N GLU A 243 -23.69 -1.08 6.03
CA GLU A 243 -22.49 -0.76 5.25
C GLU A 243 -21.77 -2.05 4.83
N GLU A 244 -21.69 -3.05 5.70
CA GLU A 244 -21.14 -4.36 5.39
C GLU A 244 -21.92 -5.03 4.24
N GLU A 245 -23.26 -5.04 4.31
CA GLU A 245 -24.11 -5.58 3.23
C GLU A 245 -23.85 -4.86 1.89
N LYS A 246 -23.79 -3.52 1.89
CA LYS A 246 -23.50 -2.72 0.69
C LYS A 246 -22.12 -3.05 0.11
N ILE A 247 -21.11 -3.23 0.96
CA ILE A 247 -19.75 -3.60 0.54
C ILE A 247 -19.75 -5.00 -0.07
N GLU A 248 -20.40 -5.99 0.56
CA GLU A 248 -20.49 -7.36 0.04
C GLU A 248 -21.19 -7.40 -1.32
N GLU A 249 -22.29 -6.66 -1.47
CA GLU A 249 -22.99 -6.53 -2.75
C GLU A 249 -22.10 -5.91 -3.84
N GLU A 250 -21.38 -4.83 -3.52
CA GLU A 250 -20.48 -4.17 -4.46
C GLU A 250 -19.33 -5.09 -4.87
N GLN A 251 -18.74 -5.81 -3.91
CA GLN A 251 -17.70 -6.80 -4.17
C GLN A 251 -18.21 -7.89 -5.10
N GLU A 252 -19.42 -8.41 -4.88
CA GLU A 252 -20.01 -9.43 -5.75
C GLU A 252 -20.31 -8.86 -7.15
N ARG A 253 -20.82 -7.62 -7.25
CA ARG A 253 -21.00 -6.93 -8.55
C ARG A 253 -19.66 -6.75 -9.28
N SER A 254 -18.60 -6.37 -8.57
CA SER A 254 -17.25 -6.20 -9.12
C SER A 254 -16.69 -7.53 -9.61
N ARG A 255 -16.79 -8.61 -8.82
CA ARG A 255 -16.37 -9.97 -9.21
C ARG A 255 -17.12 -10.47 -10.43
N ARG A 256 -18.42 -10.21 -10.54
CA ARG A 256 -19.21 -10.53 -11.72
C ARG A 256 -18.73 -9.78 -12.96
N ARG A 257 -18.43 -8.47 -12.83
CA ARG A 257 -17.88 -7.65 -13.92
C ARG A 257 -16.50 -8.15 -14.36
N GLN A 258 -15.62 -8.46 -13.41
CA GLN A 258 -14.28 -8.99 -13.68
C GLN A 258 -14.33 -10.35 -14.40
N ARG A 259 -15.19 -11.27 -13.95
CA ARG A 259 -15.41 -12.56 -14.63
C ARG A 259 -15.91 -12.39 -16.06
N LYS A 260 -16.84 -11.46 -16.30
CA LYS A 260 -17.33 -11.16 -17.66
C LYS A 260 -16.23 -10.55 -18.53
N ARG A 261 -15.39 -9.67 -17.99
CA ARG A 261 -14.27 -9.06 -18.70
C ARG A 261 -13.23 -10.12 -19.10
N SER A 262 -12.78 -10.92 -18.13
CA SER A 262 -11.81 -12.00 -18.39
C SER A 262 -12.31 -13.00 -19.44
N LYS A 263 -13.59 -13.38 -19.42
CA LYS A 263 -14.18 -14.24 -20.46
C LYS A 263 -14.21 -13.60 -21.86
N ARG A 264 -14.30 -12.26 -21.95
CA ARG A 264 -14.25 -11.54 -23.24
C ARG A 264 -12.82 -11.48 -23.75
N GLU A 265 -11.88 -11.14 -22.88
CA GLU A 265 -10.44 -11.11 -23.17
C GLU A 265 -9.94 -12.49 -23.62
N GLU A 266 -10.37 -13.58 -22.96
CA GLU A 266 -10.02 -14.94 -23.36
C GLU A 266 -10.54 -15.30 -24.76
N LYS A 267 -11.78 -14.92 -25.09
CA LYS A 267 -12.34 -15.14 -26.44
C LYS A 267 -11.59 -14.34 -27.50
N ASP A 268 -11.25 -13.10 -27.19
CA ASP A 268 -10.50 -12.22 -28.09
C ASP A 268 -9.08 -12.78 -28.32
N GLN A 269 -8.40 -13.21 -27.27
CA GLN A 269 -7.11 -13.90 -27.35
C GLN A 269 -7.19 -15.16 -28.23
N GLN A 270 -8.22 -15.99 -28.04
CA GLN A 270 -8.42 -17.18 -28.87
C GLN A 270 -8.67 -16.82 -30.35
N GLN A 271 -9.37 -15.71 -30.62
CA GLN A 271 -9.62 -15.25 -31.98
C GLN A 271 -8.35 -14.69 -32.64
N ILE A 272 -7.58 -13.87 -31.91
CA ILE A 272 -6.28 -13.35 -32.34
C ILE A 272 -5.32 -14.51 -32.63
N GLN A 273 -5.25 -15.51 -31.75
CA GLN A 273 -4.41 -16.69 -31.93
C GLN A 273 -4.77 -17.45 -33.20
N LYS A 274 -6.06 -17.69 -33.46
CA LYS A 274 -6.51 -18.37 -34.69
C LYS A 274 -6.19 -17.58 -35.96
N LEU A 275 -6.36 -16.26 -35.92
CA LEU A 275 -6.02 -15.38 -37.04
C LEU A 275 -4.52 -15.41 -37.32
N TRP A 276 -3.70 -15.34 -36.26
CA TRP A 276 -2.25 -15.44 -36.35
C TRP A 276 -1.82 -16.78 -36.94
N GLU A 277 -2.36 -17.91 -36.46
CA GLU A 277 -2.04 -19.25 -37.01
C GLU A 277 -2.41 -19.40 -38.49
N HIS A 278 -3.53 -18.82 -38.91
CA HIS A 278 -3.94 -18.83 -40.31
C HIS A 278 -3.00 -18.00 -41.17
N GLU A 279 -2.63 -16.81 -40.70
CA GLU A 279 -1.66 -15.94 -41.36
C GLU A 279 -0.26 -16.58 -41.41
N GLU A 280 0.17 -17.25 -40.34
CA GLU A 280 1.43 -17.98 -40.25
C GLU A 280 1.49 -19.10 -41.29
N ARG A 281 0.39 -19.86 -41.43
CA ARG A 281 0.27 -20.90 -42.46
C ARG A 281 0.32 -20.33 -43.87
N ARG A 282 -0.22 -19.13 -44.09
CA ARG A 282 -0.13 -18.42 -45.36
C ARG A 282 1.31 -17.98 -45.63
N ARG A 283 1.98 -17.35 -44.66
CA ARG A 283 3.40 -16.97 -44.75
C ARG A 283 4.31 -18.16 -45.00
N ALA A 284 4.05 -19.32 -44.37
CA ALA A 284 4.83 -20.54 -44.62
C ALA A 284 4.69 -21.06 -46.07
N LYS A 285 3.47 -21.00 -46.65
CA LYS A 285 3.24 -21.35 -48.06
C LYS A 285 3.94 -20.37 -49.01
N GLU A 286 3.80 -19.07 -48.75
CA GLU A 286 4.48 -18.02 -49.52
C GLU A 286 6.01 -18.20 -49.45
N ALA A 287 6.56 -18.47 -48.27
CA ALA A 287 7.98 -18.77 -48.10
C ALA A 287 8.42 -20.03 -48.85
N MET A 288 7.59 -21.08 -48.89
CA MET A 288 7.87 -22.28 -49.68
C MET A 288 7.89 -21.99 -51.18
N VAL A 289 6.93 -21.20 -51.69
CA VAL A 289 6.90 -20.76 -53.09
C VAL A 289 8.13 -19.91 -53.42
N CYS A 290 8.51 -18.97 -52.55
CA CYS A 290 9.73 -18.17 -52.72
C CYS A 290 10.99 -19.04 -52.73
N LYS A 291 11.07 -20.06 -51.87
CA LYS A 291 12.18 -21.02 -51.84
C LYS A 291 12.27 -21.82 -53.15
N ASP A 292 11.14 -22.33 -53.64
CA ASP A 292 11.09 -23.10 -54.88
C ASP A 292 11.40 -22.23 -56.12
N ALA A 293 10.89 -21.00 -56.15
CA ALA A 293 11.23 -20.02 -57.18
C ALA A 293 12.72 -19.69 -57.14
N GLY A 294 13.29 -19.46 -55.95
CA GLY A 294 14.72 -19.24 -55.75
C GLY A 294 15.57 -20.42 -56.25
N VAL A 295 15.17 -21.67 -55.95
CA VAL A 295 15.85 -22.87 -56.44
C VAL A 295 15.80 -22.96 -57.97
N LYS A 296 14.66 -22.63 -58.60
CA LYS A 296 14.54 -22.59 -60.07
C LYS A 296 15.46 -21.54 -60.69
N THR A 297 15.45 -20.32 -60.16
CA THR A 297 16.34 -19.25 -60.64
C THR A 297 17.82 -19.64 -60.48
N MET A 298 18.20 -20.24 -59.35
CA MET A 298 19.57 -20.73 -59.15
C MET A 298 19.97 -21.81 -60.16
N ARG A 299 19.06 -22.75 -60.50
CA ARG A 299 19.29 -23.75 -61.55
C ARG A 299 19.44 -23.12 -62.94
N GLU A 300 18.66 -22.08 -63.25
CA GLU A 300 18.78 -21.34 -64.51
C GLU A 300 20.11 -20.58 -64.60
N ILE A 301 20.54 -19.96 -63.51
CA ILE A 301 21.84 -19.29 -63.42
C ILE A 301 22.97 -20.30 -63.63
N GLN A 302 22.93 -21.46 -62.98
CA GLN A 302 23.92 -22.53 -63.17
C GLN A 302 23.97 -23.03 -64.61
N LYS A 303 22.82 -23.20 -65.27
CA LYS A 303 22.76 -23.58 -66.69
C LYS A 303 23.36 -22.50 -67.60
N ARG A 304 23.07 -21.22 -67.33
CA ARG A 304 23.65 -20.08 -68.07
C ARG A 304 25.16 -20.00 -67.88
N GLN A 305 25.66 -20.20 -66.67
CA GLN A 305 27.10 -20.26 -66.39
C GLN A 305 27.76 -21.44 -67.11
N ALA A 306 27.19 -22.65 -67.02
CA ALA A 306 27.69 -23.83 -67.73
C ALA A 306 27.63 -23.73 -69.27
N SER A 307 26.78 -22.85 -69.81
CA SER A 307 26.73 -22.54 -71.26
C SER A 307 27.72 -21.45 -71.70
N MET A 308 28.23 -20.63 -70.77
CA MET A 308 29.29 -19.66 -71.04
C MET A 308 30.69 -20.27 -70.92
N ASP A 309 30.83 -21.35 -70.14
CA ASP A 309 32.10 -22.08 -69.93
C ASP A 309 32.36 -23.19 -70.99
N ARG A 310 31.56 -23.27 -72.06
CA ARG A 310 31.74 -24.18 -73.21
C ARG A 310 32.01 -23.41 -74.49
#